data_AF-A0A644UW27-F1
#
_entry.id   AF-A0A644UW27-F1
#
_cell.length_a   1.000
_cell.length_b   1.000
_cell.length_c   1.000
_cell.angle_alpha   90.00
_cell.angle_beta   90.00
_cell.angle_gamma   90.00
#
_symmetry.space_group_name_H-M   'P 1'
#
loop_
_entity.id
_entity.type
_entity.pdbx_description
1 polymer ?
#
loop_
_entity_poly.entity_id
_entity_poly.type
_entity_poly.pdbx_seq_one_letter_code
_entity_poly.pdbx_strand_id
1 'polypeptide(L)' 'MKLLVTVDKIESNKAVLLLREPERERPLGVFPLETLPAGIKAGDLLSLSFEKEEEETAAARQRIHTLHQTLKNQ' A
#
# COMPACT_ATOMS: atom_id res chain seq x y z
N MET A 1 8.27 4.51 9.16
CA MET A 1 8.65 3.18 9.71
C MET A 1 8.97 2.26 8.53
N LYS A 2 10.02 1.43 8.59
CA LYS A 2 10.39 0.50 7.50
C LYS A 2 10.03 -0.93 7.89
N LEU A 3 9.25 -1.59 7.04
CA LEU A 3 8.82 -2.98 7.15
C LEU A 3 9.53 -3.79 6.08
N LEU A 4 9.96 -5.00 6.42
CA LEU A 4 10.54 -5.93 5.46
C LEU A 4 9.47 -6.95 5.09
N VAL A 5 9.25 -7.12 3.78
CA VAL A 5 8.32 -8.12 3.25
C VAL A 5 8.99 -9.00 2.24
N THR A 6 8.57 -10.26 2.20
CA THR A 6 9.00 -11.24 1.22
C THR A 6 7.90 -11.44 0.20
N VAL A 7 8.25 -11.53 -1.08
CA VAL A 7 7.31 -11.94 -2.13
C VAL A 7 7.13 -13.46 -2.03
N ASP A 8 5.95 -13.92 -1.65
CA ASP A 8 5.67 -15.35 -1.53
C ASP A 8 5.35 -15.97 -2.89
N LYS A 9 4.37 -15.39 -3.60
CA LYS A 9 4.03 -15.80 -4.96
C LYS A 9 3.61 -14.63 -5.83
N ILE A 10 3.79 -14.79 -7.14
CA ILE A 10 3.30 -13.87 -8.16
C ILE A 10 2.40 -14.65 -9.12
N GLU A 11 1.13 -14.27 -9.22
CA GLU A 11 0.13 -14.90 -10.10
C GLU A 11 -0.75 -13.83 -10.75
N SER A 12 -1.02 -13.95 -12.05
CA SER A 12 -2.02 -13.13 -12.78
C SER A 12 -1.92 -11.63 -12.50
N ASN A 13 -0.70 -11.08 -12.59
CA ASN A 13 -0.38 -9.67 -12.35
C ASN A 13 -0.54 -9.19 -10.89
N LYS A 14 -0.57 -10.11 -9.93
CA LYS A 14 -0.67 -9.83 -8.50
C LYS A 14 0.43 -10.56 -7.74
N ALA A 15 1.00 -9.91 -6.73
CA ALA A 15 1.97 -10.51 -5.83
C ALA A 15 1.36 -10.66 -4.43
N VAL A 16 1.58 -11.81 -3.81
CA VAL A 16 1.31 -12.03 -2.39
C VAL A 16 2.56 -11.65 -1.61
N LEU A 17 2.41 -10.72 -0.66
CA LEU A 17 3.50 -10.27 0.19
C LEU A 17 3.32 -10.82 1.61
N LEU A 18 4.40 -11.35 2.17
CA LEU A 18 4.48 -11.78 3.56
C LEU A 18 5.33 -10.78 4.34
N LEU A 19 4.76 -10.20 5.38
CA LEU A 19 5.47 -9.39 6.34
C LEU A 19 6.36 -10.25 7.21
N ARG A 20 7.64 -9.86 7.28
CA ARG A 20 8.63 -10.50 8.14
C ARG A 20 8.59 -9.82 9.50
N GLU A 21 7.85 -10.39 10.44
CA GLU A 21 7.89 -9.96 11.84
C GLU A 21 8.87 -10.85 12.64
N PRO A 22 9.38 -10.38 13.79
CA PRO A 22 10.40 -11.13 14.56
C PRO A 22 9.96 -12.52 15.01
N GLU A 23 8.65 -12.72 15.22
CA GLU A 23 8.11 -13.97 15.74
C GLU A 23 7.34 -14.79 14.71
N ARG A 24 6.79 -14.17 13.67
CA ARG A 24 5.98 -14.85 12.63
C ARG A 24 6.03 -14.13 11.29
N GLU A 25 5.90 -14.89 10.22
CA GLU A 25 5.58 -14.35 8.91
C GLU A 25 4.06 -14.16 8.81
N ARG A 26 3.62 -12.94 8.51
CA ARG A 26 2.19 -12.60 8.42
C ARG A 26 1.85 -12.19 6.99
N PRO A 27 0.78 -12.73 6.38
CA PRO A 27 0.36 -12.25 5.07
C PRO A 27 -0.05 -10.77 5.15
N LEU A 28 0.68 -9.92 4.43
CA LEU A 28 0.39 -8.49 4.37
C LEU A 28 -0.81 -8.23 3.45
N GLY A 29 -0.89 -8.98 2.35
CA GLY A 29 -1.99 -8.87 1.39
C GLY A 29 -1.57 -9.18 -0.03
N VAL A 30 -2.52 -8.97 -0.95
CA VAL A 30 -2.32 -9.14 -2.39
C VAL A 30 -2.14 -7.75 -3.01
N PHE A 31 -0.98 -7.53 -3.61
CA PHE A 31 -0.61 -6.26 -4.22
C PHE A 31 -0.59 -6.38 -5.75
N PRO A 32 -1.07 -5.36 -6.48
CA PRO A 32 -0.90 -5.31 -7.93
C PRO A 32 0.59 -5.22 -8.29
N LEU A 33 1.04 -5.95 -9.32
CA LEU A 33 2.44 -5.87 -9.79
C LEU A 33 2.82 -4.46 -10.26
N GLU A 34 1.86 -3.70 -10.77
CA GLU A 34 2.03 -2.29 -11.18
C GLU A 34 2.44 -1.37 -10.02
N THR A 35 2.12 -1.74 -8.77
CA THR A 35 2.50 -0.98 -7.57
C THR A 35 3.87 -1.40 -7.01
N LEU A 36 4.47 -2.45 -7.59
CA LEU A 36 5.72 -3.04 -7.12
C LEU A 36 6.87 -2.69 -8.06
N PRO A 37 8.12 -2.71 -7.56
CA PRO A 37 9.29 -2.47 -8.40
C PRO A 37 9.35 -3.43 -9.59
N ALA A 38 9.78 -2.93 -10.75
CA ALA A 38 9.93 -3.79 -11.93
C ALA A 38 10.98 -4.88 -11.68
N GLY A 39 10.69 -6.09 -12.15
CA GLY A 39 11.64 -7.22 -12.10
C GLY A 39 11.63 -8.05 -10.81
N ILE A 40 10.66 -7.83 -9.92
CA ILE A 40 10.49 -8.67 -8.72
C ILE A 40 10.12 -10.12 -9.06
N LYS A 41 10.62 -11.04 -8.22
CA LYS A 41 10.38 -12.48 -8.30
C LYS A 41 9.89 -13.02 -6.96
N ALA A 42 9.27 -14.21 -6.99
CA ALA A 42 8.97 -14.95 -5.77
C ALA A 42 10.27 -15.26 -5.01
N GLY A 43 10.27 -14.99 -3.71
CA GLY A 43 11.43 -15.05 -2.82
C GLY A 43 12.16 -13.72 -2.60
N ASP A 44 11.85 -12.67 -3.37
CA ASP A 44 12.53 -11.38 -3.21
C ASP A 44 12.12 -10.68 -1.91
N LEU A 45 13.09 -9.99 -1.30
CA LEU A 45 12.88 -9.16 -0.11
C LEU A 45 12.70 -7.70 -0.51
N LEU A 46 11.57 -7.12 -0.13
CA LEU A 46 11.21 -5.73 -0.36
C LEU A 46 11.19 -4.97 0.97
N SER A 47 11.57 -3.69 0.91
CA SER A 47 11.40 -2.75 2.02
C SER A 47 10.22 -1.83 1.72
N LEU A 48 9.19 -1.89 2.58
CA LEU A 48 8.04 -0.99 2.54
C LEU A 48 8.21 0.08 3.61
N SER A 49 8.05 1.34 3.22
CA SER A 49 7.96 2.46 4.15
C SER A 49 6.56 3.05 4.13
N PHE A 50 5.94 3.14 5.29
CA PHE A 50 4.72 3.95 5.45
C PHE A 50 5.12 5.31 6.01
N GLU A 51 4.69 6.35 5.29
CA GLU A 51 4.79 7.73 5.70
C GLU A 51 3.38 8.31 5.78
N LYS A 52 3.11 9.05 6.86
CA LYS A 52 1.84 9.74 7.05
C LYS A 52 1.99 11.13 6.45
N GLU A 53 1.46 11.34 5.26
CA GLU A 53 1.41 12.68 4.67
C GLU A 53 0.23 13.47 5.24
N GLU A 54 0.51 14.35 6.21
CA GLU A 54 -0.52 15.17 6.86
C GLU A 54 -1.08 16.26 5.94
N GLU A 55 -0.28 16.80 5.01
CA GLU A 55 -0.70 17.86 4.08
C GLU A 55 -1.71 17.36 3.03
N GLU A 56 -1.41 16.26 2.33
CA GLU A 56 -2.34 15.62 1.39
C GLU A 56 -3.61 15.12 2.11
N THR A 57 -3.49 14.63 3.35
CA THR A 57 -4.64 14.21 4.15
C THR A 57 -5.56 15.39 4.50
N ALA A 58 -4.99 16.57 4.80
CA ALA A 58 -5.75 17.78 5.05
C ALA A 58 -6.40 18.32 3.77
N ALA A 59 -5.69 18.29 2.65
CA ALA A 59 -6.20 18.71 1.33
C ALA A 59 -7.34 17.80 0.84
N ALA A 60 -7.23 16.48 1.03
CA ALA A 60 -8.29 15.52 0.71
C ALA A 60 -9.55 15.77 1.57
N ARG A 61 -9.37 16.05 2.87
CA ARG A 61 -10.49 16.44 3.76
C ARG A 61 -11.17 17.73 3.33
N GLN A 62 -10.40 18.73 2.88
CA GLN A 62 -10.97 19.97 2.35
C GLN A 62 -11.76 19.71 1.06
N ARG A 63 -11.23 18.92 0.12
CA ARG A 63 -11.94 18.55 -1.13
C ARG A 63 -13.28 17.85 -0.87
N ILE A 64 -13.30 16.90 0.06
CA ILE A 64 -14.54 16.19 0.44
C ILE A 64 -15.53 17.18 1.06
N HIS A 65 -15.08 18.08 1.92
CA HIS A 65 -15.94 19.12 2.51
C HIS A 65 -16.54 20.05 1.44
N THR A 66 -15.74 20.47 0.46
CA THR A 66 -16.20 21.32 -0.65
C THR A 66 -17.22 20.59 -1.54
N LEU A 67 -16.95 19.33 -1.92
CA LEU A 67 -17.90 18.52 -2.69
C LEU A 67 -19.23 18.33 -1.95
N HIS A 68 -19.18 18.11 -0.64
CA HIS A 68 -20.36 17.91 0.19
C HIS A 68 -21.19 19.21 0.37
N GLN A 69 -20.54 20.38 0.32
CA GLN A 69 -21.19 21.69 0.30
C GLN A 69 -21.84 21.95 -1.06
N THR A 70 -21.16 21.67 -2.16
CA THR A 70 -21.69 21.85 -3.52
C THR A 70 -22.92 20.98 -3.78
N LEU A 71 -22.94 19.75 -3.26
CA LEU A 71 -24.07 18.83 -3.40
C LEU A 71 -25.26 19.17 -2.47
N LYS A 72 -25.04 19.86 -1.35
CA LYS A 72 -26.11 20.29 -0.44
C LYS A 72 -26.83 21.57 -0.88
N ASN A 73 -26.23 22.32 -1.80
CA ASN A 73 -26.77 23.58 -2.34
C ASN A 73 -27.35 23.41 -3.76
N GLN A 74 -27.62 22.18 -4.20
CA GLN A 74 -28.51 21.88 -5.33
C GLN A 74 -29.91 21.54 -4.82
#